data_AF-A0A7C3LMR3-F1
#
_entry.id   AF-A0A7C3LMR3-F1
#
_cell.length_a   1.000
_cell.length_b   1.000
_cell.length_c   1.000
_cell.angle_alpha   90.00
_cell.angle_beta   90.00
_cell.angle_gamma   90.00
#
_symmetry.space_group_name_H-M   'P 1'
#
loop_
_entity.id
_entity.type
_entity.pdbx_description
1 polymer ?
#
loop_
_entity_poly.entity_id
_entity_poly.type
_entity_poly.pdbx_seq_one_letter_code
_entity_poly.pdbx_strand_id
1 'polypeptide(L)' 'MQENHDPFAALRERDFLKFTSLRLIVTVATQMQAVVVGWQMYFITKDPLSLGFIGLAEAVPALMVAPFAGHFADRHNRKY' A
#
# COMPACT_ATOMS: atom_id res chain seq x y z
N MET A 1 -5.24 -12.12 39.52
CA MET A 1 -4.98 -13.12 38.46
C MET A 1 -4.22 -12.38 37.38
N GLN A 2 -2.96 -12.74 37.14
CA GLN A 2 -2.15 -12.10 36.10
C GLN A 2 -2.73 -12.53 34.75
N GLU A 3 -3.32 -11.60 33.99
CA GLU A 3 -3.59 -11.84 32.58
C GLU A 3 -2.26 -11.99 31.87
N ASN A 4 -1.90 -13.23 31.55
CA ASN A 4 -0.78 -13.53 30.68
C ASN A 4 -1.19 -13.04 29.28
N HIS A 5 -0.82 -11.80 28.97
CA HIS A 5 -1.05 -11.21 27.66
C HIS A 5 -0.30 -12.06 26.64
N ASP A 6 -1.01 -12.84 25.84
CA ASP A 6 -0.42 -13.63 24.76
C ASP A 6 -0.46 -12.78 23.48
N PRO A 7 0.63 -12.07 23.12
CA PRO A 7 0.66 -11.16 21.98
C PRO A 7 0.43 -11.89 20.64
N PHE A 8 0.57 -13.22 20.62
CA PHE A 8 0.37 -14.03 19.42
C PHE A 8 -1.06 -14.62 19.34
N ALA A 9 -1.95 -14.33 20.30
CA ALA A 9 -3.33 -14.80 20.27
C ALA A 9 -4.08 -14.39 18.98
N ALA A 10 -3.81 -13.18 18.47
CA ALA A 10 -4.40 -12.70 17.21
C ALA A 10 -3.96 -13.53 15.99
N LEU A 11 -2.75 -14.06 16.00
CA LEU A 11 -2.22 -14.92 14.93
C LEU A 11 -2.77 -16.36 14.99
N ARG A 12 -3.54 -16.70 16.02
CA ARG A 12 -4.18 -18.01 16.13
C ARG A 12 -5.50 -18.07 15.38
N GLU A 13 -6.07 -16.92 15.07
CA GLU A 13 -7.26 -16.78 14.23
C GLU A 13 -6.89 -16.92 12.74
N ARG A 14 -7.46 -17.93 12.09
CA ARG A 14 -7.16 -18.27 10.68
C ARG A 14 -7.46 -17.13 9.72
N ASP A 15 -8.53 -16.38 9.99
CA ASP A 15 -8.93 -15.26 9.14
C ASP A 15 -8.00 -14.05 9.30
N PHE A 16 -7.50 -13.81 10.51
CA PHE A 16 -6.50 -12.77 10.76
C PHE A 16 -5.16 -13.10 10.08
N LEU A 17 -4.73 -14.36 10.14
CA LEU A 17 -3.54 -14.83 9.43
C LEU A 17 -3.68 -14.66 7.92
N LYS A 18 -4.80 -15.10 7.32
CA LYS A 18 -5.08 -14.95 5.89
C LYS A 18 -5.10 -13.49 5.46
N PHE A 19 -5.78 -12.64 6.23
CA PHE A 19 -5.81 -11.21 5.95
C PHE A 19 -4.42 -10.59 6.00
N THR A 20 -3.64 -10.88 7.05
CA THR A 20 -2.30 -10.32 7.24
C THR A 20 -1.31 -10.80 6.17
N SER A 21 -1.37 -12.08 5.81
CA SER A 21 -0.52 -12.64 4.74
C SER A 21 -0.91 -12.09 3.36
N LEU A 22 -2.21 -11.98 3.06
CA LEU A 22 -2.67 -11.33 1.81
C LEU A 22 -2.24 -9.86 1.75
N ARG A 23 -2.39 -9.12 2.87
CA ARG A 23 -1.95 -7.73 3.00
C ARG A 23 -0.46 -7.60 2.70
N LEU A 24 0.37 -8.49 3.24
CA LEU A 24 1.81 -8.52 2.98
C LEU A 24 2.11 -8.77 1.50
N ILE A 25 1.50 -9.79 0.90
CA ILE A 25 1.71 -10.14 -0.52
C ILE A 25 1.32 -8.97 -1.42
N VAL A 26 0.14 -8.38 -1.22
CA VAL A 26 -0.34 -7.25 -2.00
C VAL A 26 0.61 -6.05 -1.86
N THR A 27 1.07 -5.77 -0.64
CA THR A 27 2.02 -4.67 -0.41
C THR A 27 3.31 -4.88 -1.18
N VAL A 28 3.89 -6.09 -1.13
CA VAL A 28 5.11 -6.42 -1.87
C VAL A 28 4.89 -6.35 -3.38
N ALA A 29 3.78 -6.89 -3.88
CA ALA A 29 3.44 -6.85 -5.30
C ALA A 29 3.33 -5.41 -5.82
N THR A 30 2.68 -4.52 -5.06
CA THR A 30 2.56 -3.09 -5.42
C THR A 30 3.94 -2.42 -5.47
N GLN A 31 4.80 -2.66 -4.49
CA GLN A 31 6.16 -2.11 -4.48
C GLN A 31 6.98 -2.62 -5.68
N MET A 32 6.88 -3.92 -6.00
CA MET A 32 7.54 -4.49 -7.18
C MET A 32 7.02 -3.87 -8.47
N GLN A 33 5.70 -3.69 -8.60
CA GLN A 33 5.09 -3.10 -9.78
C GLN A 33 5.57 -1.66 -10.00
N ALA A 34 5.66 -0.85 -8.93
CA ALA A 34 6.19 0.51 -9.03
C ALA A 34 7.64 0.52 -9.56
N VAL A 35 8.51 -0.37 -9.05
CA VAL A 35 9.90 -0.51 -9.50
C VAL A 35 9.98 -0.97 -10.96
N VAL A 36 9.17 -1.96 -11.36
CA VAL A 36 9.14 -2.50 -12.72
C VAL A 36 8.67 -1.45 -13.71
N VAL A 37 7.64 -0.68 -13.38
CA VAL A 37 7.13 0.41 -14.24
C VAL A 37 8.22 1.48 -14.43
N GLY A 38 8.93 1.86 -13.37
CA GLY A 38 10.07 2.77 -13.46
C GLY A 38 11.17 2.24 -14.39
N TRP A 39 11.59 0.99 -14.20
CA TRP A 39 12.60 0.33 -15.03
C TRP A 39 12.17 0.20 -16.49
N GLN A 40 10.91 -0.15 -16.76
CA GLN A 40 10.38 -0.34 -18.11
C GLN A 40 10.33 0.98 -18.88
N MET A 41 9.93 2.08 -18.23
CA MET A 41 9.94 3.39 -18.86
C MET A 41 11.37 3.91 -19.12
N TYR A 42 12.31 3.61 -18.22
CA TYR A 42 13.74 3.90 -18.45
C TYR A 42 14.28 3.14 -19.66
N PHE A 43 13.90 1.86 -19.82
CA PHE A 43 14.33 1.05 -20.95
C PHE A 43 13.80 1.57 -22.29
N ILE A 44 12.56 2.10 -22.31
CA ILE A 44 11.92 2.65 -23.51
C ILE A 44 12.49 4.03 -23.86
N THR A 45 12.73 4.90 -22.86
CA THR A 45 13.05 6.31 -23.12
C THR A 45 14.56 6.60 -23.10
N LYS A 46 15.37 5.75 -22.43
CA LYS A 46 16.83 5.93 -22.20
C LYS A 46 17.25 7.29 -21.60
N ASP A 47 16.30 8.06 -21.07
CA ASP A 47 16.53 9.39 -20.53
C ASP A 47 16.13 9.44 -19.04
N PRO A 48 17.07 9.74 -18.11
CA PRO A 48 16.81 9.78 -16.67
C PRO A 48 15.76 10.82 -16.25
N LEU A 49 15.43 11.83 -17.08
CA LEU A 49 14.34 12.77 -16.78
C LEU A 49 12.95 12.10 -16.79
N SER A 50 12.79 11.03 -17.57
CA SER A 50 11.51 10.31 -17.67
C SER A 50 11.18 9.54 -16.38
N LEU A 51 12.20 9.09 -15.64
CA LEU A 51 12.04 8.50 -14.30
C LEU A 51 11.50 9.52 -13.29
N GLY A 52 11.95 10.78 -13.38
CA GLY A 52 11.44 11.89 -12.55
C GLY A 52 9.96 12.20 -12.83
N PHE A 53 9.55 12.18 -14.10
CA PHE A 53 8.15 12.38 -14.48
C PHE A 53 7.23 11.25 -14.02
N ILE A 54 7.69 10.00 -13.96
CA ILE A 54 6.91 8.88 -13.39
C ILE A 54 6.69 9.08 -11.89
N GLY A 55 7.75 9.43 -11.15
CA GLY A 55 7.64 9.71 -9.73
C GLY A 55 6.69 10.89 -9.44
N LEU A 56 6.72 11.93 -10.28
CA LEU A 56 5.74 13.01 -10.22
C LEU A 56 4.33 12.55 -10.59
N ALA A 57 4.18 11.73 -11.63
CA ALA A 57 2.89 11.18 -12.05
C ALA A 57 2.28 10.21 -11.02
N GLU A 58 3.08 9.62 -10.12
CA GLU A 58 2.60 8.83 -8.98
C GLU A 58 2.31 9.72 -7.76
N ALA A 59 3.20 10.66 -7.45
CA ALA A 59 3.06 11.55 -6.31
C ALA A 59 1.87 12.52 -6.46
N VAL A 60 1.59 13.00 -7.66
CA VAL A 60 0.48 13.92 -7.93
C VAL A 60 -0.88 13.31 -7.57
N PRO A 61 -1.30 12.14 -8.11
CA PRO A 61 -2.55 11.52 -7.71
C PRO A 61 -2.54 11.09 -6.23
N ALA A 62 -1.40 10.64 -5.68
CA ALA A 62 -1.32 10.32 -4.26
C ALA A 62 -1.61 11.54 -3.37
N LEU A 63 -1.01 12.70 -3.67
CA LEU A 63 -1.21 13.95 -2.94
C LEU A 63 -2.59 14.56 -3.17
N MET A 64 -3.17 14.41 -4.37
CA MET A 64 -4.53 14.87 -4.67
C MET A 64 -5.60 14.00 -4.01
N VAL A 65 -5.41 12.69 -3.98
CA VAL A 65 -6.38 11.73 -3.43
C VAL A 65 -6.25 11.63 -1.91
N ALA A 66 -5.07 11.80 -1.32
CA ALA A 66 -4.87 11.74 0.14
C ALA A 66 -5.86 12.60 0.97
N PRO A 67 -6.07 13.90 0.69
CA PRO A 67 -7.03 14.70 1.45
C PRO A 67 -8.48 14.26 1.21
N PHE A 68 -8.81 13.82 -0.01
CA PHE A 68 -10.16 13.34 -0.33
C PHE A 68 -10.46 12.00 0.33
N ALA A 69 -9.51 11.07 0.33
CA ALA A 69 -9.60 9.78 0.97
C ALA A 69 -9.71 9.90 2.50
N GLY A 70 -8.95 10.81 3.12
CA GLY A 70 -9.09 11.11 4.55
C GLY A 70 -10.45 11.69 4.88
N HIS A 71 -10.92 12.64 4.07
CA HIS A 71 -12.26 13.21 4.23
C HIS A 71 -13.39 12.18 4.05
N PHE A 72 -13.24 11.27 3.09
CA PHE A 72 -14.22 10.20 2.83
C PHE A 72 -14.17 9.13 3.92
N ALA A 73 -12.99 8.79 4.44
CA ALA A 73 -12.82 7.85 5.55
C ALA A 73 -13.40 8.37 6.86
N ASP A 74 -13.30 9.67 7.12
CA ASP A 74 -13.87 10.30 8.32
C ASP A 74 -15.39 10.46 8.23
N ARG A 75 -15.96 10.61 7.01
CA ARG A 75 -17.41 10.72 6.81
C ARG A 75 -18.14 9.40 6.60
N HIS A 76 -17.48 8.36 6.09
CA HIS A 76 -18.08 7.03 5.99
C HIS A 76 -17.92 6.28 7.32
N ASN A 77 -19.00 6.27 8.09
CA ASN A 77 -19.14 5.44 9.28
C ASN A 77 -18.88 3.98 8.89
N ARG A 78 -17.83 3.41 9.47
CA ARG A 78 -17.20 2.11 9.20
C ARG A 78 -18.09 0.93 9.62
N LYS A 79 -19.31 0.85 9.08
CA LYS A 79 -20.32 -0.13 9.53
C LYS A 79 -20.85 -1.07 8.44
N TYR A 80 -20.32 -1.03 7.22
CA TYR A 80 -20.63 -2.02 6.19
C TYR A 80 -19.37 -2.43 5.44
#